data_AF-A0A7C6AHS4-F1
#
_entry.id   AF-A0A7C6AHS4-F1
#
_cell.length_a   1.000
_cell.length_b   1.000
_cell.length_c   1.000
_cell.angle_alpha   90.00
_cell.angle_beta   90.00
_cell.angle_gamma   90.00
#
_symmetry.space_group_name_H-M   'P 1'
#
loop_
_entity.id
_entity.type
_entity.pdbx_description
1 polymer ?
#
loop_
_entity_poly.entity_id
_entity_poly.type
_entity_poly.pdbx_seq_one_letter_code
_entity_poly.pdbx_strand_id
1 'polypeptide(L)'
;MADFEINLKEFNLSDVLQFLVQMKKTGVIRVSGELNGEVYLKEGHIVHASDGTEKGFESLLNLSLVHLEKGVFESGVRATEQTISEDVGKLNENIERRRVEFEKIKDRLPPRDAVLAKSTKELPSAVALRRTDWQVLAMVDGKRTINEIITQSQLGGYETIKTIVWLKEQGLIYDPKEAERLMAGLLKYLNAFFKVFGKNGLNWFRRWSELNLENQTLGASININEETFEITVQNPLTQEQIDKFRNGFNEFIRAEGPQIYGKLLFKKKLEELSAELK
;
A
#
# COMPACT_ATOMS: atom_id res chain seq x y z
N MET A 1 -4.31 5.32 -40.29
CA MET A 1 -4.62 6.75 -40.05
C MET A 1 -5.49 6.75 -38.82
N ALA A 2 -5.12 7.44 -37.73
CA ALA A 2 -5.84 7.33 -36.46
C ALA A 2 -7.29 7.82 -36.59
N ASP A 3 -8.25 7.08 -36.04
CA ASP A 3 -9.67 7.45 -36.12
C ASP A 3 -10.01 8.53 -35.09
N PHE A 4 -9.55 8.37 -33.85
CA PHE A 4 -9.71 9.35 -32.78
C PHE A 4 -8.68 9.16 -31.68
N GLU A 5 -8.39 10.27 -31.00
CA GLU A 5 -7.51 10.34 -29.83
C GLU A 5 -8.34 10.44 -28.55
N ILE A 6 -7.83 9.86 -27.47
CA ILE A 6 -8.49 9.76 -26.17
C ILE A 6 -7.55 10.33 -25.11
N ASN A 7 -8.08 11.22 -24.28
CA ASN A 7 -7.36 11.78 -23.14
C ASN A 7 -7.47 10.83 -21.94
N LEU A 8 -6.44 10.01 -21.71
CA LEU A 8 -6.44 9.04 -20.61
C LEU A 8 -6.06 9.68 -19.25
N LYS A 9 -5.77 10.98 -19.22
CA LYS A 9 -5.69 11.74 -17.96
C LYS A 9 -7.07 12.02 -17.36
N GLU A 10 -8.11 12.04 -18.20
CA GLU A 10 -9.49 12.34 -17.80
C GLU A 10 -10.35 11.08 -17.72
N PHE A 11 -10.07 10.08 -18.57
CA PHE A 11 -10.82 8.83 -18.65
C PHE A 11 -9.95 7.64 -18.29
N ASN A 12 -10.46 6.71 -17.47
CA ASN A 12 -9.76 5.46 -17.20
C ASN A 12 -9.80 4.55 -18.46
N LEU A 13 -8.80 3.67 -18.61
CA LEU A 13 -8.72 2.76 -19.75
C LEU A 13 -9.90 1.77 -19.80
N SER A 14 -10.35 1.25 -18.66
CA SER A 14 -11.46 0.30 -18.56
C SER A 14 -12.79 0.87 -19.10
N ASP A 15 -13.09 2.14 -18.83
CA ASP A 15 -14.30 2.84 -19.29
C ASP A 15 -14.24 3.05 -20.80
N VAL A 16 -13.06 3.43 -21.31
CA VAL A 16 -12.80 3.56 -22.75
C VAL A 16 -12.99 2.22 -23.45
N LEU A 17 -12.43 1.14 -22.91
CA LEU A 17 -12.59 -0.20 -23.47
C LEU A 17 -14.04 -0.66 -23.41
N GLN A 18 -14.75 -0.42 -22.30
CA GLN A 18 -16.17 -0.71 -22.14
C GLN A 18 -17.01 0.00 -23.21
N PHE A 19 -16.71 1.26 -23.49
CA PHE A 19 -17.36 2.03 -24.55
C PHE A 19 -17.08 1.44 -25.94
N LEU A 20 -15.82 1.12 -26.26
CA LEU A 20 -15.46 0.51 -27.55
C LEU A 20 -16.13 -0.86 -27.75
N VAL A 21 -16.26 -1.63 -26.67
CA VAL A 21 -16.99 -2.90 -26.64
C VAL A 21 -18.48 -2.69 -26.94
N GLN A 22 -19.13 -1.74 -26.26
CA GLN A 22 -20.56 -1.42 -26.50
C GLN A 22 -20.81 -0.96 -27.95
N MET A 23 -19.88 -0.21 -28.52
CA MET A 23 -19.92 0.23 -29.92
C MET A 23 -19.53 -0.86 -30.93
N LYS A 24 -19.25 -2.09 -30.47
CA LYS A 24 -18.85 -3.26 -31.27
C LYS A 24 -17.65 -2.98 -32.20
N LYS A 25 -16.70 -2.16 -31.73
CA LYS A 25 -15.54 -1.77 -32.55
C LYS A 25 -14.59 -2.95 -32.77
N THR A 26 -13.92 -2.90 -33.93
CA THR A 26 -12.80 -3.78 -34.29
C THR A 26 -11.61 -2.90 -34.62
N GLY A 27 -10.46 -3.15 -34.01
CA GLY A 27 -9.28 -2.31 -34.17
C GLY A 27 -8.32 -2.47 -33.00
N VAL A 28 -7.42 -1.50 -32.88
CA VAL A 28 -6.46 -1.44 -31.78
C VAL A 28 -6.47 -0.08 -31.12
N ILE A 29 -6.42 -0.06 -29.79
CA ILE A 29 -6.08 1.14 -29.03
C ILE A 29 -4.61 1.06 -28.60
N ARG A 30 -3.84 2.07 -28.96
CA ARG A 30 -2.44 2.25 -28.52
C ARG A 30 -2.42 3.28 -27.41
N VAL A 31 -1.90 2.89 -26.26
CA VAL A 31 -1.85 3.75 -25.07
C VAL A 31 -0.41 4.13 -24.76
N SER A 32 -0.25 5.30 -24.17
CA SER A 32 1.05 5.84 -23.75
C SER A 32 0.93 6.57 -22.42
N GLY A 33 2.01 6.56 -21.63
CA GLY A 33 2.09 7.18 -20.31
C GLY A 33 3.21 6.56 -19.47
N GLU A 34 2.90 6.18 -18.23
CA GLU A 34 3.84 5.40 -17.38
C GLU A 34 4.22 4.05 -18.02
N LEU A 35 3.29 3.45 -18.76
CA LEU A 35 3.49 2.25 -19.55
C LEU A 35 2.87 2.45 -20.93
N ASN A 36 3.57 1.99 -21.96
CA ASN A 36 3.06 1.98 -23.32
C ASN A 36 2.52 0.58 -23.64
N GLY A 37 1.45 0.51 -24.42
CA GLY A 37 0.89 -0.77 -24.79
C GLY A 37 -0.21 -0.69 -25.82
N GLU A 38 -0.73 -1.85 -26.17
CA GLU A 38 -1.73 -2.03 -27.22
C GLU A 38 -2.81 -2.98 -26.75
N VAL A 39 -4.09 -2.62 -26.95
CA VAL A 39 -5.23 -3.48 -26.67
C VAL A 39 -6.05 -3.64 -27.95
N TYR A 40 -6.26 -4.88 -28.37
CA TYR A 40 -6.93 -5.21 -29.61
C TYR A 40 -8.36 -5.66 -29.35
N LEU A 41 -9.27 -5.17 -30.18
CA LEU A 41 -10.69 -5.47 -30.13
C LEU A 41 -11.17 -6.08 -31.45
N LYS A 42 -12.11 -7.02 -31.37
CA LYS A 42 -12.81 -7.61 -32.51
C LYS A 42 -14.29 -7.74 -32.20
N GLU A 43 -15.12 -7.04 -32.97
CA GLU A 43 -16.59 -7.08 -32.88
C GLU A 43 -17.09 -6.84 -31.45
N GLY A 44 -16.45 -5.92 -30.73
CA GLY A 44 -16.79 -5.63 -29.34
C GLY A 44 -16.22 -6.61 -28.31
N HIS A 45 -15.23 -7.42 -28.64
CA HIS A 45 -14.53 -8.29 -27.69
C HIS A 45 -13.06 -7.89 -27.61
N ILE A 46 -12.50 -7.82 -26.41
CA ILE A 46 -11.06 -7.65 -26.22
C ILE A 46 -10.40 -9.01 -26.47
N VAL A 47 -9.53 -9.09 -27.48
CA VAL A 47 -8.95 -10.37 -27.95
C VAL A 47 -7.47 -10.51 -27.62
N HIS A 48 -6.76 -9.39 -27.42
CA HIS A 48 -5.34 -9.39 -27.12
C HIS A 48 -4.93 -8.07 -26.45
N ALA A 49 -3.90 -8.13 -25.61
CA ALA A 49 -3.22 -6.96 -25.08
C ALA A 49 -1.71 -7.24 -24.97
N SER A 50 -0.89 -6.20 -25.08
CA SER A 50 0.57 -6.29 -24.94
C SER A 50 1.15 -4.97 -24.43
N ASP A 51 2.09 -5.02 -23.49
CA ASP A 51 2.80 -3.87 -22.94
C ASP A 51 4.32 -3.93 -23.24
N GLY A 52 4.69 -4.81 -24.18
CA GLY A 52 6.07 -5.09 -24.54
C GLY A 52 6.79 -6.09 -23.63
N THR A 53 6.31 -6.30 -22.39
CA THR A 53 6.87 -7.27 -21.43
C THR A 53 5.96 -8.48 -21.28
N GLU A 54 4.68 -8.24 -21.05
CA GLU A 54 3.63 -9.25 -20.87
C GLU A 54 2.62 -9.20 -22.02
N LYS A 55 1.82 -10.27 -22.12
CA LYS A 55 0.75 -10.40 -23.11
C LYS A 55 -0.56 -10.86 -22.45
N GLY A 56 -1.67 -10.61 -23.14
CA GLY A 56 -2.99 -11.03 -22.71
C GLY A 56 -3.45 -10.34 -21.45
N PHE A 57 -4.13 -11.08 -20.58
CA PHE A 57 -4.82 -10.47 -19.45
C PHE A 57 -3.89 -9.74 -18.48
N GLU A 58 -2.69 -10.27 -18.21
CA GLU A 58 -1.73 -9.58 -17.32
C GLU A 58 -1.23 -8.26 -17.92
N SER A 59 -1.06 -8.17 -19.25
CA SER A 59 -0.74 -6.89 -19.89
C SER A 59 -1.91 -5.90 -19.82
N LEU A 60 -3.14 -6.36 -20.10
CA LEU A 60 -4.33 -5.51 -19.95
C LEU A 60 -4.44 -4.96 -18.53
N LEU A 61 -4.19 -5.81 -17.55
CA LEU A 61 -4.18 -5.46 -16.14
C LEU A 61 -3.10 -4.41 -15.81
N ASN A 62 -1.86 -4.61 -16.28
CA ASN A 62 -0.78 -3.64 -16.07
C ASN A 62 -1.13 -2.26 -16.63
N LEU A 63 -1.66 -2.21 -17.85
CA LEU A 63 -2.09 -0.98 -18.50
C LEU A 63 -3.24 -0.29 -17.76
N SER A 64 -4.16 -1.05 -17.17
CA SER A 64 -5.29 -0.50 -16.41
C SER A 64 -4.93 0.01 -15.00
N LEU A 65 -3.75 -0.35 -14.45
CA LEU A 65 -3.35 -0.01 -13.08
C LEU A 65 -2.30 1.11 -12.99
N VAL A 66 -1.87 1.66 -14.12
CA VAL A 66 -0.88 2.74 -14.21
C VAL A 66 -1.50 4.04 -14.71
N HIS A 67 -0.80 5.16 -14.54
CA HIS A 67 -1.25 6.42 -15.11
C HIS A 67 -0.92 6.47 -16.60
N LEU A 68 -1.97 6.45 -17.41
CA LEU A 68 -1.89 6.65 -18.85
C LEU A 68 -2.19 8.10 -19.20
N GLU A 69 -1.59 8.60 -20.27
CA GLU A 69 -1.77 9.97 -20.72
C GLU A 69 -2.66 10.05 -21.96
N LYS A 70 -2.39 9.20 -22.95
CA LYS A 70 -3.03 9.27 -24.26
C LYS A 70 -3.34 7.88 -24.81
N GLY A 71 -4.52 7.74 -25.38
CA GLY A 71 -4.93 6.60 -26.19
C GLY A 71 -5.18 7.02 -27.63
N VAL A 72 -4.82 6.19 -28.60
CA VAL A 72 -5.11 6.39 -30.03
C VAL A 72 -5.77 5.14 -30.56
N PHE A 73 -6.99 5.26 -31.07
CA PHE A 73 -7.70 4.14 -31.67
C PHE A 73 -7.54 4.13 -33.20
N GLU A 74 -7.27 2.95 -33.74
CA GLU A 74 -7.22 2.70 -35.19
C GLU A 74 -8.11 1.49 -35.54
N SER A 75 -9.17 1.74 -36.31
CA SER A 75 -10.13 0.73 -36.75
C SER A 75 -9.53 -0.23 -37.78
N GLY A 76 -10.06 -1.45 -37.80
CA GLY A 76 -9.76 -2.46 -38.81
C GLY A 76 -8.42 -3.19 -38.61
N VAL A 77 -7.57 -2.72 -37.70
CA VAL A 77 -6.35 -3.43 -37.31
C VAL A 77 -6.72 -4.70 -36.55
N ARG A 78 -6.19 -5.84 -36.99
CA ARG A 78 -6.43 -7.14 -36.37
C ARG A 78 -5.26 -7.54 -35.48
N ALA A 79 -5.55 -8.20 -34.36
CA ALA A 79 -4.53 -8.80 -33.52
C ALA A 79 -3.82 -9.93 -34.29
N THR A 80 -2.50 -10.05 -34.08
CA THR A 80 -1.71 -11.18 -34.59
C THR A 80 -1.90 -12.45 -33.76
N GLU A 81 -2.38 -12.32 -32.53
CA GLU A 81 -2.59 -13.37 -31.56
C GLU A 81 -3.94 -13.18 -30.87
N GLN A 82 -4.50 -14.26 -30.31
CA GLN A 82 -5.64 -14.19 -29.42
C GLN A 82 -5.24 -14.78 -28.06
N THR A 83 -5.15 -13.93 -27.05
CA THR A 83 -4.67 -14.29 -25.72
C THR A 83 -5.67 -13.93 -24.62
N ILE A 84 -6.80 -13.34 -25.00
CA ILE A 84 -7.92 -13.00 -24.11
C ILE A 84 -9.17 -13.57 -24.76
N SER A 85 -9.99 -14.24 -23.96
CA SER A 85 -11.24 -14.87 -24.40
C SER A 85 -12.43 -14.52 -23.52
N GLU A 86 -12.16 -13.92 -22.36
CA GLU A 86 -13.12 -13.51 -21.37
C GLU A 86 -13.91 -12.27 -21.81
N ASP A 87 -15.15 -12.18 -21.31
CA ASP A 87 -15.99 -11.01 -21.50
C ASP A 87 -15.43 -9.78 -20.75
N VAL A 88 -15.65 -8.59 -21.31
CA VAL A 88 -15.16 -7.31 -20.75
C VAL A 88 -15.63 -7.07 -19.31
N GLY A 89 -16.83 -7.51 -18.95
CA GLY A 89 -17.35 -7.39 -17.60
C GLY A 89 -16.53 -8.21 -16.60
N LYS A 90 -16.15 -9.44 -16.96
CA LYS A 90 -15.28 -10.29 -16.14
C LYS A 90 -13.85 -9.74 -16.07
N LEU A 91 -13.34 -9.18 -17.17
CA LEU A 91 -12.04 -8.51 -17.19
C LEU A 91 -12.02 -7.32 -16.23
N ASN A 92 -13.06 -6.48 -16.27
CA ASN A 92 -13.21 -5.31 -15.39
C ASN A 92 -13.34 -5.73 -13.91
N GLU A 93 -14.11 -6.76 -13.60
CA GLU A 93 -14.20 -7.29 -12.23
C GLU A 93 -12.82 -7.68 -11.68
N ASN A 94 -12.02 -8.38 -12.49
CA ASN A 94 -10.67 -8.78 -12.09
C ASN A 94 -9.70 -7.59 -11.97
N ILE A 95 -9.82 -6.57 -12.83
CA ILE A 95 -9.04 -5.32 -12.73
C ILE A 95 -9.35 -4.59 -11.42
N GLU A 96 -10.64 -4.41 -11.09
CA GLU A 96 -11.05 -3.75 -9.84
C GLU A 96 -10.63 -4.56 -8.61
N ARG A 97 -10.73 -5.88 -8.67
CA ARG A 97 -10.21 -6.76 -7.61
C ARG A 97 -8.72 -6.52 -7.38
N ARG A 98 -7.92 -6.53 -8.44
CA ARG A 98 -6.47 -6.30 -8.34
C ARG A 98 -6.13 -4.88 -7.87
N ARG A 99 -6.92 -3.88 -8.26
CA ARG A 99 -6.79 -2.52 -7.76
C ARG A 99 -6.98 -2.45 -6.25
N VAL A 100 -8.03 -3.10 -5.72
CA VAL A 100 -8.28 -3.18 -4.27
C VAL A 100 -7.15 -3.94 -3.56
N GLU A 101 -6.65 -5.02 -4.14
CA GLU A 101 -5.48 -5.73 -3.62
C GLU A 101 -4.24 -4.83 -3.58
N PHE A 102 -4.05 -3.99 -4.60
CA PHE A 102 -2.93 -3.06 -4.67
C PHE A 102 -2.99 -1.95 -3.62
N GLU A 103 -4.18 -1.44 -3.30
CA GLU A 103 -4.32 -0.50 -2.17
C GLU A 103 -3.86 -1.14 -0.86
N LYS A 104 -4.21 -2.41 -0.61
CA LYS A 104 -3.70 -3.15 0.56
C LYS A 104 -2.19 -3.39 0.52
N ILE A 105 -1.58 -3.45 -0.66
CA ILE A 105 -0.12 -3.51 -0.81
C ILE A 105 0.50 -2.16 -0.42
N LYS A 106 -0.09 -1.04 -0.87
CA LYS A 106 0.39 0.31 -0.53
C LYS A 106 0.38 0.56 0.97
N ASP A 107 -0.60 0.04 1.71
CA ASP A 107 -0.66 0.15 3.18
C ASP A 107 0.57 -0.43 3.90
N ARG A 108 1.27 -1.39 3.27
CA ARG A 108 2.48 -2.04 3.78
C ARG A 108 3.77 -1.43 3.23
N LEU A 109 3.66 -0.50 2.28
CA LEU A 109 4.82 0.15 1.67
C LEU A 109 5.39 1.17 2.66
N PRO A 110 6.71 1.18 2.91
CA PRO A 110 7.35 2.27 3.63
C PRO A 110 7.13 3.62 2.93
N PRO A 111 7.37 4.75 3.61
CA PRO A 111 7.31 6.07 2.97
C PRO A 111 8.12 6.10 1.68
N ARG A 112 7.61 6.76 0.63
CA ARG A 112 8.25 6.70 -0.69
C ARG A 112 9.64 7.37 -0.74
N ASP A 113 9.94 8.22 0.21
CA ASP A 113 11.25 8.84 0.45
C ASP A 113 12.17 8.00 1.36
N ALA A 114 11.70 6.85 1.86
CA ALA A 114 12.52 5.95 2.64
C ALA A 114 13.62 5.30 1.80
N VAL A 115 14.79 5.15 2.42
CA VAL A 115 15.94 4.45 1.86
C VAL A 115 15.99 3.05 2.46
N LEU A 116 15.82 2.03 1.62
CA LEU A 116 15.79 0.64 2.03
C LEU A 116 17.20 0.03 2.06
N ALA A 117 17.40 -0.96 2.91
CA ALA A 117 18.65 -1.71 3.01
C ALA A 117 18.40 -3.21 2.79
N LYS A 118 19.41 -3.92 2.26
CA LYS A 118 19.40 -5.38 2.21
C LYS A 118 19.54 -5.95 3.61
N SER A 119 18.76 -6.98 3.90
CA SER A 119 18.84 -7.71 5.16
C SER A 119 20.10 -8.58 5.20
N THR A 120 20.74 -8.62 6.36
CA THR A 120 21.85 -9.55 6.64
C THR A 120 21.42 -10.73 7.50
N LYS A 121 20.13 -10.84 7.81
CA LYS A 121 19.59 -11.95 8.61
C LYS A 121 19.56 -13.23 7.77
N GLU A 122 19.87 -14.36 8.40
CA GLU A 122 19.65 -15.65 7.77
C GLU A 122 18.17 -15.86 7.51
N LEU A 123 17.85 -16.30 6.30
CA LEU A 123 16.49 -16.61 5.91
C LEU A 123 16.14 -18.02 6.37
N PRO A 124 14.91 -18.26 6.88
CA PRO A 124 14.48 -19.60 7.26
C PRO A 124 14.50 -20.61 6.10
N SER A 125 14.34 -20.13 4.87
CA SER A 125 14.34 -20.94 3.65
C SER A 125 14.85 -20.14 2.45
N ALA A 126 15.26 -20.86 1.40
CA ALA A 126 15.65 -20.24 0.14
C ALA A 126 14.44 -19.57 -0.53
N VAL A 127 14.63 -18.33 -1.01
CA VAL A 127 13.60 -17.56 -1.70
C VAL A 127 13.88 -17.59 -3.20
N ALA A 128 12.93 -18.08 -4.00
CA ALA A 128 13.02 -18.06 -5.45
C ALA A 128 12.66 -16.66 -5.99
N LEU A 129 13.63 -16.01 -6.64
CA LEU A 129 13.47 -14.66 -7.17
C LEU A 129 13.19 -14.68 -8.68
N ARG A 130 12.15 -13.96 -9.11
CA ARG A 130 11.91 -13.69 -10.54
C ARG A 130 12.93 -12.66 -11.04
N ARG A 131 12.96 -12.44 -12.36
CA ARG A 131 13.82 -11.41 -12.98
C ARG A 131 13.53 -10.01 -12.41
N THR A 132 12.25 -9.65 -12.30
CA THR A 132 11.82 -8.35 -11.76
C THR A 132 12.22 -8.19 -10.29
N ASP A 133 12.08 -9.27 -9.50
CA ASP A 133 12.48 -9.28 -8.09
C ASP A 133 13.99 -9.06 -7.93
N TRP A 134 14.80 -9.74 -8.74
CA TRP A 134 16.25 -9.54 -8.78
C TRP A 134 16.64 -8.11 -9.16
N GLN A 135 15.97 -7.54 -10.16
CA GLN A 135 16.24 -6.19 -10.65
C GLN A 135 15.99 -5.15 -9.55
N VAL A 136 14.83 -5.20 -8.89
CA VAL A 136 14.50 -4.30 -7.78
C VAL A 136 15.46 -4.52 -6.60
N LEU A 137 15.72 -5.78 -6.23
CA LEU A 137 16.63 -6.11 -5.12
C LEU A 137 18.06 -5.59 -5.38
N ALA A 138 18.54 -5.65 -6.61
CA ALA A 138 19.86 -5.11 -6.99
C ALA A 138 19.93 -3.58 -6.77
N MET A 139 18.84 -2.87 -7.03
CA MET A 139 18.75 -1.40 -6.88
C MET A 139 18.69 -0.93 -5.41
N VAL A 140 18.26 -1.80 -4.48
CA VAL A 140 18.25 -1.53 -3.04
C VAL A 140 19.67 -1.53 -2.50
N ASP A 141 20.33 -0.36 -2.51
CA ASP A 141 21.76 -0.20 -2.19
C ASP A 141 22.02 0.56 -0.88
N GLY A 142 20.97 0.87 -0.11
CA GLY A 142 21.09 1.68 1.09
C GLY A 142 21.28 3.18 0.81
N LYS A 143 21.09 3.64 -0.44
CA LYS A 143 21.20 5.05 -0.82
C LYS A 143 19.98 5.55 -1.57
N ARG A 144 19.44 4.76 -2.51
CA ARG A 144 18.24 5.13 -3.25
C ARG A 144 16.99 5.09 -2.38
N THR A 145 16.15 6.10 -2.56
CA THR A 145 14.78 6.13 -2.05
C THR A 145 13.87 5.19 -2.85
N ILE A 146 12.74 4.80 -2.28
CA ILE A 146 11.71 4.03 -3.00
C ILE A 146 11.27 4.75 -4.29
N ASN A 147 11.07 6.07 -4.26
CA ASN A 147 10.74 6.86 -5.46
C ASN A 147 11.81 6.75 -6.55
N GLU A 148 13.09 6.86 -6.19
CA GLU A 148 14.18 6.69 -7.16
C GLU A 148 14.22 5.29 -7.75
N ILE A 149 13.95 4.25 -6.94
CA ILE A 149 13.84 2.88 -7.43
C ILE A 149 12.66 2.75 -8.42
N ILE A 150 11.49 3.31 -8.10
CA ILE A 150 10.31 3.32 -8.99
C ILE A 150 10.63 4.00 -10.33
N THR A 151 11.30 5.15 -10.31
CA THR A 151 11.62 5.89 -11.53
C THR A 151 12.73 5.22 -12.36
N GLN A 152 13.74 4.64 -11.71
CA GLN A 152 14.91 4.07 -12.39
C GLN A 152 14.72 2.59 -12.79
N SER A 153 13.75 1.87 -12.23
CA SER A 153 13.55 0.43 -12.50
C SER A 153 13.03 0.17 -13.90
N GLN A 154 12.35 1.13 -14.54
CA GLN A 154 11.63 0.95 -15.81
C GLN A 154 10.56 -0.16 -15.76
N LEU A 155 10.14 -0.60 -14.57
CA LEU A 155 9.08 -1.60 -14.38
C LEU A 155 7.70 -0.96 -14.14
N GLY A 156 7.65 0.36 -13.96
CA GLY A 156 6.45 1.09 -13.54
C GLY A 156 6.22 1.02 -12.02
N GLY A 157 5.36 1.93 -11.53
CA GLY A 157 5.09 2.07 -10.09
C GLY A 157 4.40 0.85 -9.49
N TYR A 158 3.49 0.22 -10.23
CA TYR A 158 2.73 -0.93 -9.77
C TYR A 158 3.63 -2.15 -9.46
N GLU A 159 4.39 -2.64 -10.44
CA GLU A 159 5.25 -3.82 -10.24
C GLU A 159 6.39 -3.51 -9.26
N THR A 160 6.99 -2.31 -9.32
CA THR A 160 8.07 -1.95 -8.39
C THR A 160 7.59 -1.93 -6.94
N ILE A 161 6.44 -1.32 -6.64
CA ILE A 161 5.87 -1.27 -5.28
C ILE A 161 5.54 -2.68 -4.79
N LYS A 162 4.90 -3.50 -5.62
CA LYS A 162 4.56 -4.88 -5.30
C LYS A 162 5.81 -5.69 -4.97
N THR A 163 6.86 -5.57 -5.78
CA THR A 163 8.14 -6.25 -5.54
C THR A 163 8.82 -5.75 -4.26
N ILE A 164 8.83 -4.44 -3.99
CA ILE A 164 9.41 -3.89 -2.75
C ILE A 164 8.71 -4.46 -1.51
N VAL A 165 7.36 -4.43 -1.49
CA VAL A 165 6.59 -4.97 -0.36
C VAL A 165 6.85 -6.46 -0.20
N TRP A 166 6.83 -7.22 -1.29
CA TRP A 166 7.10 -8.65 -1.24
C TRP A 166 8.52 -8.96 -0.74
N LEU A 167 9.56 -8.27 -1.24
CA LEU A 167 10.94 -8.45 -0.76
C LEU A 167 11.07 -8.13 0.75
N LYS A 168 10.34 -7.13 1.23
CA LYS A 168 10.27 -6.80 2.67
C LYS A 168 9.62 -7.93 3.47
N GLU A 169 8.52 -8.48 2.97
CA GLU A 169 7.82 -9.62 3.61
C GLU A 169 8.65 -10.89 3.64
N GLN A 170 9.46 -11.14 2.60
CA GLN A 170 10.42 -12.24 2.58
C GLN A 170 11.64 -11.98 3.48
N GLY A 171 11.74 -10.80 4.11
CA GLY A 171 12.87 -10.43 4.97
C GLY A 171 14.17 -10.17 4.21
N LEU A 172 14.12 -9.99 2.89
CA LEU A 172 15.28 -9.72 2.04
C LEU A 172 15.73 -8.26 2.10
N ILE A 173 14.79 -7.35 2.35
CA ILE A 173 15.05 -5.93 2.56
C ILE A 173 14.29 -5.44 3.78
N TYR A 174 14.73 -4.33 4.35
CA TYR A 174 14.04 -3.66 5.44
C TYR A 174 14.25 -2.15 5.34
N ASP A 175 13.42 -1.40 6.04
CA ASP A 175 13.60 0.04 6.22
C ASP A 175 14.28 0.31 7.57
N PRO A 176 15.54 0.78 7.58
CA PRO A 176 16.29 1.01 8.81
C PRO A 176 15.64 2.02 9.78
N LYS A 177 14.76 2.90 9.29
CA LYS A 177 14.08 3.94 10.07
C LYS A 177 12.63 3.58 10.42
N GLU A 178 12.18 2.36 10.13
CA GLU A 178 10.79 1.94 10.37
C GLU A 178 10.41 2.00 11.86
N ALA A 179 11.23 1.39 12.73
CA ALA A 179 10.99 1.41 14.17
C ALA A 179 10.99 2.84 14.74
N GLU A 180 11.91 3.70 14.31
CA GLU A 180 11.97 5.11 14.73
C GLU A 180 10.70 5.86 14.37
N ARG A 181 10.20 5.72 13.13
CA ARG A 181 8.96 6.38 12.69
C ARG A 181 7.72 5.83 13.39
N LEU A 182 7.64 4.52 13.58
CA LEU A 182 6.55 3.90 14.32
C LEU A 182 6.52 4.37 15.78
N MET A 183 7.70 4.51 16.39
CA MET A 183 7.86 5.02 17.74
C MET A 183 7.46 6.48 17.85
N ALA A 184 7.90 7.34 16.93
CA ALA A 184 7.47 8.73 16.86
C ALA A 184 5.94 8.86 16.75
N GLY A 185 5.31 8.00 15.94
CA GLY A 185 3.86 7.94 15.85
C GLY A 185 3.19 7.47 17.15
N LEU A 186 3.80 6.52 17.87
CA LEU A 186 3.29 6.06 19.17
C LEU A 186 3.36 7.17 20.21
N LEU A 187 4.46 7.93 20.25
CA LEU A 187 4.62 9.07 21.15
C LEU A 187 3.62 10.19 20.83
N LYS A 188 3.41 10.50 19.54
CA LYS A 188 2.35 11.44 19.11
C LYS A 188 0.97 10.97 19.62
N TYR A 189 0.67 9.69 19.47
CA TYR A 189 -0.57 9.09 19.98
C TYR A 189 -0.71 9.24 21.49
N LEU A 190 0.31 8.86 22.25
CA LEU A 190 0.26 8.89 23.71
C LEU A 190 0.15 10.33 24.25
N ASN A 191 0.85 11.28 23.65
CA ASN A 191 0.73 12.70 24.03
C ASN A 191 -0.71 13.21 23.83
N ALA A 192 -1.31 12.94 22.67
CA ALA A 192 -2.72 13.28 22.42
C ALA A 192 -3.67 12.55 23.37
N PHE A 193 -3.40 11.27 23.64
CA PHE A 193 -4.18 10.46 24.56
C PHE A 193 -4.17 11.02 25.99
N PHE A 194 -3.01 11.35 26.55
CA PHE A 194 -2.94 11.93 27.90
C PHE A 194 -3.51 13.35 27.96
N LYS A 195 -3.45 14.13 26.87
CA LYS A 195 -4.15 15.42 26.78
C LYS A 195 -5.67 15.26 26.94
N VAL A 196 -6.26 14.24 26.31
CA VAL A 196 -7.71 13.99 26.33
C VAL A 196 -8.18 13.28 27.60
N PHE A 197 -7.42 12.31 28.09
CA PHE A 197 -7.84 11.43 29.19
C PHE A 197 -7.19 11.76 30.54
N GLY A 198 -6.12 12.57 30.57
CA GLY A 198 -5.44 13.02 31.78
C GLY A 198 -5.10 11.88 32.73
N LYS A 199 -5.41 12.07 34.02
CA LYS A 199 -5.15 11.08 35.08
C LYS A 199 -5.84 9.74 34.85
N ASN A 200 -7.03 9.70 34.24
CA ASN A 200 -7.69 8.44 33.92
C ASN A 200 -6.91 7.68 32.84
N GLY A 201 -6.37 8.39 31.85
CA GLY A 201 -5.47 7.81 30.85
C GLY A 201 -4.22 7.22 31.48
N LEU A 202 -3.60 7.93 32.44
CA LEU A 202 -2.43 7.44 33.17
C LEU A 202 -2.75 6.17 33.98
N ASN A 203 -3.88 6.17 34.70
CA ASN A 203 -4.34 4.99 35.44
C ASN A 203 -4.61 3.80 34.52
N TRP A 204 -5.16 4.02 33.33
CA TRP A 204 -5.36 2.98 32.33
C TRP A 204 -4.04 2.44 31.80
N PHE A 205 -3.07 3.31 31.50
CA PHE A 205 -1.74 2.88 31.06
C PHE A 205 -1.05 1.98 32.09
N ARG A 206 -1.10 2.35 33.38
CA ARG A 206 -0.57 1.53 34.47
C ARG A 206 -1.26 0.18 34.56
N ARG A 207 -2.61 0.18 34.63
CA ARG A 207 -3.41 -1.05 34.71
C ARG A 207 -3.12 -1.97 33.53
N TRP A 208 -3.07 -1.43 32.31
CA TRP A 208 -2.75 -2.19 31.11
C TRP A 208 -1.35 -2.81 31.18
N SER A 209 -0.35 -2.03 31.61
CA SER A 209 1.04 -2.48 31.76
C SER A 209 1.18 -3.62 32.77
N GLU A 210 0.30 -3.69 33.77
CA GLU A 210 0.32 -4.73 34.83
C GLU A 210 -0.49 -5.98 34.48
N LEU A 211 -1.22 -6.02 33.36
CA LEU A 211 -2.11 -7.15 33.02
C LEU A 211 -1.37 -8.47 32.78
N ASN A 212 -0.16 -8.41 32.22
CA ASN A 212 0.67 -9.57 31.91
C ASN A 212 2.14 -9.15 31.70
N LEU A 213 3.03 -10.13 31.63
CA LEU A 213 4.47 -9.91 31.50
C LEU A 213 4.87 -9.19 30.20
N GLU A 214 4.15 -9.45 29.10
CA GLU A 214 4.42 -8.79 27.81
C GLU A 214 4.11 -7.29 27.91
N ASN A 215 2.93 -6.93 28.40
CA ASN A 215 2.54 -5.54 28.63
C ASN A 215 3.47 -4.85 29.62
N GLN A 216 3.95 -5.56 30.65
CA GLN A 216 4.89 -4.99 31.62
C GLN A 216 6.19 -4.58 30.95
N THR A 217 6.70 -5.43 30.06
CA THR A 217 7.92 -5.15 29.28
C THR A 217 7.70 -3.97 28.32
N LEU A 218 6.57 -3.94 27.63
CA LEU A 218 6.21 -2.87 26.70
C LEU A 218 6.00 -1.54 27.42
N GLY A 219 5.29 -1.54 28.54
CA GLY A 219 5.02 -0.38 29.38
C GLY A 219 6.30 0.20 30.00
N ALA A 220 7.20 -0.65 30.49
CA ALA A 220 8.48 -0.21 31.07
C ALA A 220 9.39 0.55 30.09
N SER A 221 9.17 0.41 28.78
CA SER A 221 9.92 1.12 27.75
C SER A 221 9.57 2.61 27.68
N ILE A 222 8.47 3.03 28.31
CA ILE A 222 7.93 4.38 28.29
C ILE A 222 7.68 4.85 29.72
N ASN A 223 8.34 5.93 30.13
CA ASN A 223 8.10 6.58 31.41
C ASN A 223 7.28 7.86 31.22
N ILE A 224 6.27 8.05 32.08
CA ILE A 224 5.34 9.18 32.01
C ILE A 224 5.39 9.93 33.34
N ASN A 225 5.68 11.22 33.30
CA ASN A 225 5.61 12.06 34.48
C ASN A 225 4.14 12.18 34.95
N GLU A 226 3.89 11.92 36.23
CA GLU A 226 2.51 11.85 36.77
C GLU A 226 1.78 13.20 36.81
N GLU A 227 2.53 14.30 36.85
CA GLU A 227 2.00 15.65 36.96
C GLU A 227 1.91 16.33 35.59
N THR A 228 2.97 16.23 34.79
CA THR A 228 3.08 16.92 33.50
C THR A 228 2.62 16.07 32.31
N PHE A 229 2.48 14.76 32.49
CA PHE A 229 2.28 13.77 31.43
C PHE A 229 3.38 13.73 30.37
N GLU A 230 4.54 14.32 30.65
CA GLU A 230 5.70 14.26 29.77
C GLU A 230 6.19 12.82 29.61
N ILE A 231 6.40 12.42 28.36
CA ILE A 231 6.77 11.06 27.99
C ILE A 231 8.26 11.01 27.68
N THR A 232 8.94 10.04 28.29
CA THR A 232 10.35 9.74 28.05
C THR A 232 10.51 8.28 27.63
N VAL A 233 11.29 8.04 26.58
CA VAL A 233 11.59 6.69 26.09
C VAL A 233 12.81 6.17 26.83
N GLN A 234 12.67 5.08 27.57
CA GLN A 234 13.80 4.42 28.23
C GLN A 234 14.53 3.50 27.28
N ASN A 235 13.79 2.63 26.58
CA ASN A 235 14.31 1.67 25.62
C ASN A 235 13.47 1.74 24.34
N PRO A 236 14.07 1.94 23.16
CA PRO A 236 13.33 1.88 21.90
C PRO A 236 12.72 0.49 21.67
N LEU A 237 11.43 0.46 21.34
CA LEU A 237 10.72 -0.76 20.99
C LEU A 237 10.99 -1.16 19.53
N THR A 238 11.01 -2.47 19.26
CA THR A 238 11.01 -2.99 17.89
C THR A 238 9.66 -2.74 17.21
N GLN A 239 9.58 -2.88 15.88
CA GLN A 239 8.32 -2.79 15.14
C GLN A 239 7.24 -3.72 15.72
N GLU A 240 7.56 -5.00 15.94
CA GLU A 240 6.62 -5.97 16.49
C GLU A 240 6.12 -5.56 17.89
N GLN A 241 7.00 -5.04 18.73
CA GLN A 241 6.65 -4.56 20.06
C GLN A 241 5.75 -3.33 20.01
N ILE A 242 5.98 -2.39 19.08
CA ILE A 242 5.13 -1.20 18.90
C ILE A 242 3.73 -1.61 18.43
N ASP A 243 3.63 -2.57 17.50
CA ASP A 243 2.35 -3.06 17.00
C ASP A 243 1.55 -3.76 18.12
N LYS A 244 2.21 -4.61 18.91
CA LYS A 244 1.61 -5.25 20.08
C LYS A 244 1.15 -4.24 21.13
N PHE A 245 1.98 -3.23 21.44
CA PHE A 245 1.62 -2.14 22.34
C PHE A 245 0.34 -1.47 21.85
N ARG A 246 0.32 -1.02 20.59
CA ARG A 246 -0.80 -0.25 20.03
C ARG A 246 -2.09 -1.06 20.03
N ASN A 247 -2.03 -2.32 19.60
CA ASN A 247 -3.21 -3.17 19.51
C ASN A 247 -3.75 -3.49 20.91
N GLY A 248 -2.89 -3.97 21.81
CA GLY A 248 -3.29 -4.35 23.17
C GLY A 248 -3.80 -3.16 23.98
N PHE A 249 -3.14 -1.99 23.88
CA PHE A 249 -3.57 -0.81 24.62
C PHE A 249 -4.88 -0.24 24.10
N ASN A 250 -5.07 -0.18 22.78
CA ASN A 250 -6.34 0.27 22.19
C ASN A 250 -7.51 -0.66 22.52
N GLU A 251 -7.29 -1.98 22.53
CA GLU A 251 -8.30 -2.95 22.94
C GLU A 251 -8.70 -2.72 24.40
N PHE A 252 -7.72 -2.58 25.29
CA PHE A 252 -7.95 -2.28 26.71
C PHE A 252 -8.74 -0.97 26.91
N ILE A 253 -8.35 0.12 26.24
CA ILE A 253 -9.04 1.41 26.32
C ILE A 253 -10.50 1.29 25.86
N ARG A 254 -10.78 0.50 24.81
CA ARG A 254 -12.15 0.31 24.31
C ARG A 254 -13.02 -0.51 25.27
N ALA A 255 -12.43 -1.42 26.03
CA ALA A 255 -13.13 -2.20 27.05
C ALA A 255 -13.41 -1.39 28.32
N GLU A 256 -12.43 -0.61 28.78
CA GLU A 256 -12.49 0.13 30.06
C GLU A 256 -13.14 1.51 29.93
N GLY A 257 -12.94 2.18 28.80
CA GLY A 257 -13.41 3.55 28.58
C GLY A 257 -14.90 3.77 28.82
N PRO A 258 -15.80 2.91 28.27
CA PRO A 258 -17.23 3.02 28.52
C PRO A 258 -17.63 2.79 29.99
N GLN A 259 -16.83 2.05 30.77
CA GLN A 259 -17.14 1.78 32.18
C GLN A 259 -16.88 3.02 33.05
N ILE A 260 -15.88 3.83 32.69
CA ILE A 260 -15.52 5.05 33.43
C ILE A 260 -16.33 6.27 32.96
N TYR A 261 -16.47 6.46 31.65
CA TYR A 261 -17.08 7.67 31.09
C TYR A 261 -18.54 7.47 30.64
N GLY A 262 -19.03 6.23 30.54
CA GLY A 262 -20.24 5.92 29.81
C GLY A 262 -20.03 5.96 28.29
N LYS A 263 -20.87 5.23 27.54
CA LYS A 263 -20.72 5.04 26.08
C LYS A 263 -20.68 6.36 25.30
N LEU A 264 -21.56 7.31 25.64
CA LEU A 264 -21.71 8.56 24.88
C LEU A 264 -20.52 9.50 25.07
N LEU A 265 -20.11 9.74 26.32
CA LEU A 265 -18.98 10.62 26.62
C LEU A 265 -17.66 10.00 26.16
N PHE A 266 -17.49 8.69 26.31
CA PHE A 266 -16.31 7.99 25.79
C PHE A 266 -16.18 8.15 24.27
N LYS A 267 -17.28 8.00 23.52
CA LYS A 267 -17.29 8.24 22.08
C LYS A 267 -16.83 9.66 21.74
N LYS A 268 -17.37 10.69 22.42
CA LYS A 268 -16.97 12.08 22.22
C LYS A 268 -15.48 12.31 22.51
N LYS A 269 -14.92 11.66 23.54
CA LYS A 269 -13.49 11.72 23.84
C LYS A 269 -12.63 11.02 22.78
N LEU A 270 -13.10 9.92 22.19
CA LEU A 270 -12.40 9.30 21.05
C LEU A 270 -12.43 10.21 19.81
N GLU A 271 -13.51 10.95 19.59
CA GLU A 271 -13.59 11.96 18.53
C GLU A 271 -12.61 13.12 18.79
N GLU A 272 -12.51 13.58 20.04
CA GLU A 272 -11.52 14.58 20.50
C GLU A 272 -10.08 14.09 20.28
N LEU A 273 -9.76 12.86 20.69
CA LEU A 273 -8.46 12.23 20.44
C LEU A 273 -8.16 12.15 18.94
N SER A 274 -9.15 11.79 18.13
CA SER A 274 -8.98 11.73 16.67
C SER A 274 -8.72 13.12 16.07
N ALA A 275 -9.29 14.17 16.67
CA ALA A 275 -9.05 15.55 16.24
C ALA A 275 -7.62 16.03 16.59
N GLU A 276 -7.08 15.63 17.74
CA GLU A 276 -5.69 15.94 18.15
C GLU A 276 -4.63 15.24 17.30
N LEU A 277 -5.00 14.17 16.59
CA LEU A 277 -4.07 13.40 15.75
C LEU A 277 -4.00 13.86 14.30
N LYS A 278 -4.98 14.64 13.85
CA LYS A 278 -4.99 15.28 12.53
C LYS A 278 -3.98 16.42 12.47
#